data_AF-A0A436BVU6-F1
#
_entry.id   AF-A0A436BVU6-F1
#
_cell.length_a   1.000
_cell.length_b   1.000
_cell.length_c   1.000
_cell.angle_alpha   90.00
_cell.angle_beta   90.00
_cell.angle_gamma   90.00
#
_symmetry.space_group_name_H-M   'P 1'
#
loop_
_entity.id
_entity.type
_entity.pdbx_description
1 polymer ?
#
loop_
_entity_poly.entity_id
_entity_poly.type
_entity_poly.pdbx_seq_one_letter_code
_entity_poly.pdbx_strand_id
1 'polypeptide(L)' 'VEGFKGGWVQLTADQQPFLQGYLPILSLCQQVVLGLAPMNVDTGAGFVTPENYEIVAELAKQALR' A
#
# COMPACT_ATOMS: atom_id res chain seq x y z
N VAL A 1 0.40 -13.52 -3.76
CA VAL A 1 1.64 -14.11 -4.33
C VAL A 1 1.36 -15.42 -5.05
N GLU A 2 0.78 -16.43 -4.40
CA GLU A 2 0.55 -17.74 -5.03
C GLU A 2 -0.35 -17.69 -6.28
N GLY A 3 -1.33 -16.77 -6.33
CA GLY A 3 -2.16 -16.57 -7.53
C GLY A 3 -1.37 -16.12 -8.77
N PHE A 4 -0.34 -15.28 -8.60
CA PHE A 4 0.56 -14.88 -9.68
C PHE A 4 1.51 -16.03 -10.06
N LYS A 5 2.12 -16.69 -9.08
CA LYS A 5 3.00 -17.85 -9.33
C LYS A 5 2.29 -18.99 -10.06
N GLY A 6 1.04 -19.26 -9.70
CA GLY A 6 0.22 -20.29 -10.31
C GLY A 6 -0.36 -19.90 -11.69
N GLY A 7 -0.12 -18.67 -12.16
CA GLY A 7 -0.66 -18.19 -13.44
C GLY A 7 -2.16 -17.91 -13.45
N TRP A 8 -2.82 -17.90 -12.30
CA TRP A 8 -4.27 -17.67 -12.16
C TRP A 8 -4.64 -16.19 -12.11
N VAL A 9 -3.69 -15.32 -11.74
CA VAL A 9 -3.86 -13.86 -11.64
C VAL A 9 -2.89 -13.17 -12.60
N GLN A 10 -3.40 -12.26 -13.42
CA GLN A 10 -2.60 -11.48 -14.38
C GLN A 10 -2.61 -9.98 -14.04
N LEU A 11 -3.51 -9.53 -13.17
CA LEU A 11 -3.63 -8.12 -12.81
C LEU A 11 -4.28 -7.98 -11.43
N THR A 12 -3.76 -7.09 -10.60
CA THR A 12 -4.46 -6.55 -9.43
C THR A 12 -4.11 -5.09 -9.22
N ALA A 13 -5.00 -4.31 -8.59
CA ALA A 13 -4.73 -2.93 -8.24
C ALA A 13 -4.05 -2.85 -6.87
N ASP A 14 -2.95 -2.11 -6.77
CA ASP A 14 -2.24 -1.87 -5.51
C ASP A 14 -2.76 -0.60 -4.84
N GLN A 15 -3.42 -0.78 -3.69
CA GLN A 15 -3.99 0.31 -2.89
C GLN A 15 -3.13 0.69 -1.66
N GLN A 16 -1.99 0.01 -1.45
CA GLN A 16 -1.07 0.23 -0.33
C GLN A 16 -1.73 0.26 1.08
N PRO A 17 -2.40 -0.82 1.55
CA PRO A 17 -3.13 -0.82 2.83
C PRO A 17 -2.28 -0.40 4.05
N PHE A 18 -0.98 -0.72 4.06
CA PHE A 18 -0.06 -0.26 5.10
C PHE A 18 -0.05 1.27 5.21
N LEU A 19 0.00 1.99 4.09
CA LEU A 19 -0.04 3.46 4.08
C LEU A 19 -1.41 4.00 4.49
N GLN A 20 -2.49 3.32 4.10
CA GLN A 20 -3.84 3.67 4.53
C GLN A 20 -4.01 3.55 6.06
N GLY A 21 -3.29 2.64 6.72
CA GLY A 21 -3.27 2.56 8.18
C GLY A 21 -2.32 3.56 8.82
N TYR A 22 -1.12 3.73 8.26
CA TYR A 22 -0.05 4.54 8.84
C TYR A 22 -0.27 6.04 8.70
N LEU A 23 -0.61 6.53 7.50
CA LEU A 23 -0.69 7.96 7.21
C LEU A 23 -1.81 8.67 7.98
N PRO A 24 -3.01 8.09 8.19
CA PRO A 24 -4.04 8.74 9.00
C PRO A 24 -3.64 8.91 10.47
N ILE A 25 -2.92 7.93 11.05
CA ILE A 25 -2.42 8.04 12.42
C ILE A 25 -1.35 9.13 12.51
N LEU A 26 -0.42 9.17 11.55
CA LEU A 26 0.58 10.23 11.49
C LEU A 26 -0.06 11.61 11.28
N SER A 27 -1.07 11.72 10.43
CA SER A 27 -1.87 12.93 10.22
C SER A 27 -2.55 13.38 11.51
N LEU A 28 -3.13 12.44 12.29
CA LEU A 28 -3.73 12.72 13.58
C LEU A 28 -2.71 13.24 14.60
N CYS A 29 -1.53 12.62 14.69
CA CYS A 29 -0.46 13.09 15.59
C CYS A 29 -0.03 14.53 15.24
N GLN A 30 0.11 14.85 13.96
CA GLN A 30 0.46 16.20 13.50
C GLN A 30 -0.63 17.22 13.82
N GLN A 31 -1.90 16.85 13.70
CA GLN A 31 -3.02 17.71 14.13
C GLN A 31 -2.92 18.03 15.62
N VAL A 32 -2.70 17.02 16.48
CA VAL A 32 -2.64 17.19 17.93
C VAL A 32 -1.40 17.99 18.39
N VAL A 33 -0.23 17.69 17.82
CA VAL A 33 1.05 18.26 18.29
C VAL A 33 1.36 19.61 17.66
N LEU A 34 1.00 19.81 16.39
CA LEU A 34 1.41 20.97 15.59
C LEU A 34 0.24 21.85 15.13
N GLY A 35 -1.01 21.42 15.32
CA GLY A 35 -2.19 22.18 14.89
C GLY A 35 -2.40 22.21 13.37
N LEU A 36 -1.82 21.26 12.63
CA LEU A 36 -2.01 21.16 11.18
C LEU A 36 -3.42 20.69 10.82
N ALA A 37 -3.85 20.95 9.58
CA ALA A 37 -5.12 20.47 9.04
C ALA A 37 -5.04 18.99 8.58
N PRO A 38 -6.17 18.27 8.49
CA PRO A 38 -6.18 16.90 7.99
C PRO A 38 -5.71 16.81 6.53
N MET A 39 -4.96 15.76 6.22
CA MET A 39 -4.47 15.47 4.87
C MET A 39 -5.40 14.51 4.12
N ASN A 40 -5.59 14.76 2.83
CA ASN A 40 -6.16 13.80 1.88
C ASN A 40 -5.02 13.27 0.99
N VAL A 41 -4.74 11.97 1.07
CA VAL A 41 -3.59 11.36 0.38
C VAL A 41 -4.08 10.16 -0.41
N ASP A 42 -3.82 10.16 -1.72
CA ASP A 42 -4.01 9.00 -2.58
C ASP A 42 -2.86 8.01 -2.36
N THR A 43 -3.21 6.79 -1.98
CA THR A 43 -2.26 5.70 -1.77
C THR A 43 -2.32 4.68 -2.90
N GLY A 44 -2.92 4.97 -4.05
CA GLY A 44 -2.88 4.08 -5.21
C GLY A 44 -1.48 4.02 -5.82
N ALA A 45 -0.95 2.80 -6.03
CA ALA A 45 0.35 2.58 -6.67
C ALA A 45 0.24 2.00 -8.09
N GLY A 46 -0.97 1.96 -8.66
CA GLY A 46 -1.23 1.42 -9.99
C GLY A 46 -1.48 -0.10 -9.96
N PHE A 47 -1.00 -0.80 -10.98
CA PHE A 47 -1.27 -2.21 -11.17
C PHE A 47 -0.06 -3.11 -10.89
N VAL A 48 -0.37 -4.26 -10.30
CA VAL A 48 0.55 -5.38 -10.11
C VAL A 48 0.23 -6.44 -11.14
N THR A 49 1.27 -6.90 -11.84
CA THR A 49 1.21 -7.82 -12.97
C THR A 49 2.27 -8.92 -12.82
N PRO A 50 2.25 -9.99 -13.64
CA PRO A 50 3.29 -11.01 -13.65
C PRO A 50 4.71 -10.46 -13.81
N GLU A 51 4.88 -9.29 -14.43
CA GLU A 51 6.19 -8.67 -14.65
C GLU A 51 6.76 -7.97 -13.40
N ASN A 52 5.92 -7.60 -12.41
CA ASN A 52 6.36 -6.80 -11.26
C ASN A 52 5.93 -7.33 -9.88
N TYR A 53 5.10 -8.38 -9.81
CA TYR A 53 4.53 -8.86 -8.55
C TYR A 53 5.57 -9.33 -7.53
N GLU A 54 6.77 -9.74 -7.97
CA GLU A 54 7.83 -10.22 -7.08
C GLU A 54 8.35 -9.11 -6.17
N ILE A 55 8.49 -7.89 -6.69
CA ILE A 55 8.92 -6.71 -5.90
C ILE A 55 7.89 -6.42 -4.80
N VAL A 56 6.61 -6.45 -5.15
CA VAL A 56 5.50 -6.22 -4.22
C VAL A 56 5.39 -7.35 -3.20
N ALA A 57 5.64 -8.59 -3.62
CA ALA A 57 5.59 -9.77 -2.76
C ALA A 57 6.62 -9.72 -1.63
N GLU A 58 7.84 -9.21 -1.88
CA GLU A 58 8.85 -9.07 -0.83
C GLU A 58 8.42 -8.07 0.25
N LEU A 59 7.80 -6.96 -0.13
CA LEU A 59 7.24 -5.99 0.82
C LEU A 59 6.06 -6.58 1.60
N ALA A 60 5.20 -7.37 0.93
CA ALA A 60 4.05 -8.02 1.56
C ALA A 60 4.47 -9.05 2.62
N LYS A 61 5.55 -9.82 2.36
CA LYS A 61 6.13 -10.75 3.35
C LYS A 61 6.63 -10.04 4.61
N GLN A 62 7.03 -8.77 4.48
CA GLN A 62 7.48 -7.92 5.58
C GLN A 62 6.32 -7.15 6.24
N ALA A 63 5.06 -7.41 5.85
CA ALA A 63 3.87 -6.69 6.28
C ALA A 63 3.89 -5.17 5.97
N LEU A 64 4.65 -4.78 4.95
CA LEU A 64 4.70 -3.40 4.44
C LEU A 64 3.76 -3.20 3.24
N ARG A 65 3.02 -4.24 2.86
CA ARG A 65 2.20 -4.23 1.64
C ARG A 65 0.97 -5.11 1.65
#